data_AF-A0A673ZYQ1-F1
#
_entry.id   AF-A0A673ZYQ1-F1
#
_cell.length_a   1.000
_cell.length_b   1.000
_cell.length_c   1.000
_cell.angle_alpha   90.00
_cell.angle_beta   90.00
_cell.angle_gamma   90.00
#
_symmetry.space_group_name_H-M   'P 1'
#
loop_
_entity.id
_entity.type
_entity.pdbx_description
1 polymer ?
#
loop_
_entity_poly.entity_id
_entity_poly.type
_entity_poly.pdbx_seq_one_letter_code
_entity_poly.pdbx_strand_id
1 'polypeptide(L)'
;MGTLELMRDAAVGWTGALPCGKWDCECAFKSQPGCCCVANEMSMLEDHTFTRMEVTGNNKITFTVAMKPRSDCFGPFTSNVPIRYYFISLNQGNGYNDALVTFTAPRAGLYSFSFTAYSNVGVDCERLYHKVQLMKNNEVVASVWEDNREDTEDSATHSVLVSRRQGDKVYVELLSGRSLCGNTKEFNRFSGYLVYPFTQE
;
A
#
# COMPACT_ATOMS: atom_id res chain seq x y z
N MET A 1 -16.55 33.59 9.47
CA MET A 1 -17.76 32.85 9.07
C MET A 1 -17.44 32.10 7.80
N GLY A 2 -17.59 30.78 7.83
CA GLY A 2 -17.33 29.93 6.67
C GLY A 2 -18.35 30.20 5.57
N THR A 3 -17.98 29.99 4.32
CA THR A 3 -18.89 30.13 3.15
C THR A 3 -20.17 29.30 3.29
N LEU A 4 -20.09 28.15 3.97
CA LEU A 4 -21.23 27.28 4.29
C LEU A 4 -22.20 27.90 5.31
N GLU A 5 -21.71 28.64 6.30
CA GLU A 5 -22.54 29.30 7.31
C GLU A 5 -23.32 30.47 6.70
N LEU A 6 -22.67 31.24 5.83
CA LEU A 6 -23.28 32.35 5.09
C LEU A 6 -24.43 31.88 4.17
N MET A 7 -24.25 30.74 3.50
CA MET A 7 -25.30 30.16 2.66
C MET A 7 -26.47 29.64 3.49
N ARG A 8 -26.19 29.04 4.66
CA ARG A 8 -27.22 28.59 5.60
C ARG A 8 -28.04 29.77 6.13
N ASP A 9 -27.39 30.83 6.58
CA ASP A 9 -28.07 31.99 7.17
C ASP A 9 -28.90 32.74 6.13
N ALA A 10 -28.42 32.82 4.87
CA ALA A 10 -29.17 33.39 3.77
C ALA A 10 -30.42 32.56 3.40
N ALA A 11 -30.33 31.23 3.46
CA ALA A 11 -31.47 30.34 3.22
C ALA A 11 -32.52 30.43 4.34
N VAL A 12 -32.08 30.53 5.60
CA VAL A 12 -32.95 30.67 6.77
C VAL A 12 -33.63 32.05 6.83
N GLY A 13 -32.97 33.09 6.32
CA GLY A 13 -33.48 34.47 6.31
C GLY A 13 -34.42 34.82 5.15
N TRP A 14 -34.69 33.91 4.22
CA TRP A 14 -35.53 34.20 3.05
C TRP A 14 -37.03 34.18 3.39
N THR A 15 -37.70 35.32 3.16
CA THR A 15 -39.13 35.52 3.48
C THR A 15 -40.03 35.62 2.24
N GLY A 16 -39.46 35.54 1.03
CA GLY A 16 -40.21 35.55 -0.22
C GLY A 16 -40.80 34.19 -0.58
N ALA A 17 -41.79 34.15 -1.46
CA ALA A 17 -42.24 32.89 -2.06
C ALA A 17 -41.09 32.30 -2.89
N LEU A 18 -40.70 31.07 -2.58
CA LEU A 18 -39.76 30.32 -3.40
C LEU A 18 -40.42 30.11 -4.79
N PRO A 19 -39.68 30.19 -5.91
CA PRO A 19 -40.22 30.21 -7.28
C PRO A 19 -40.75 28.83 -7.75
N CYS A 20 -41.14 27.99 -6.79
CA CYS A 20 -41.66 26.67 -6.99
C CYS A 20 -43.19 26.70 -7.11
N GLY A 21 -43.69 27.04 -8.31
CA GLY A 21 -45.13 27.17 -8.57
C GLY A 21 -45.94 25.88 -8.40
N LYS A 22 -46.87 25.84 -7.43
CA LYS A 22 -47.75 24.70 -7.05
C LYS A 22 -47.00 23.45 -6.55
N TRP A 23 -46.04 23.62 -5.66
CA TRP A 23 -45.16 22.53 -5.22
C TRP A 23 -45.57 22.02 -3.84
N ASP A 24 -45.53 20.70 -3.70
CA ASP A 24 -45.70 20.02 -2.42
C ASP A 24 -44.33 19.96 -1.71
N CYS A 25 -44.18 20.77 -0.67
CA CYS A 25 -42.99 20.83 0.17
C CYS A 25 -42.86 19.63 1.14
N GLU A 26 -43.83 18.72 1.21
CA GLU A 26 -43.71 17.50 2.05
C GLU A 26 -42.79 16.43 1.44
N CYS A 27 -42.36 16.59 0.19
CA CYS A 27 -41.56 15.57 -0.51
C CYS A 27 -40.11 15.43 0.01
N ALA A 28 -39.66 16.31 0.92
CA ALA A 28 -38.28 16.32 1.39
C ALA A 28 -37.83 15.03 2.10
N PHE A 29 -38.73 14.17 2.58
CA PHE A 29 -38.33 12.99 3.38
C PHE A 29 -39.13 11.70 3.15
N LYS A 30 -40.04 11.63 2.18
CA LYS A 30 -40.84 10.41 1.95
C LYS A 30 -40.85 10.00 0.48
N SER A 31 -39.82 9.24 0.13
CA SER A 31 -39.81 8.22 -0.94
C SER A 31 -40.19 8.66 -2.37
N GLN A 32 -39.18 9.00 -3.18
CA GLN A 32 -38.82 8.40 -4.48
C GLN A 32 -37.84 9.36 -5.21
N PRO A 33 -36.85 8.84 -5.97
CA PRO A 33 -35.73 9.65 -6.50
C PRO A 33 -36.11 10.71 -7.57
N GLY A 34 -37.39 10.81 -7.96
CA GLY A 34 -37.78 11.45 -9.22
C GLY A 34 -38.43 12.83 -9.13
N CYS A 35 -38.78 13.36 -7.95
CA CYS A 35 -39.63 14.58 -7.86
C CYS A 35 -39.02 15.79 -7.14
N CYS A 36 -37.76 15.74 -6.70
CA CYS A 36 -37.11 16.89 -6.09
C CYS A 36 -36.23 17.61 -7.12
N CYS A 37 -36.50 18.90 -7.38
CA CYS A 37 -35.74 19.68 -8.36
C CYS A 37 -34.25 19.83 -8.01
N VAL A 38 -33.88 19.57 -6.76
CA VAL A 38 -32.48 19.48 -6.31
C VAL A 38 -32.03 18.02 -6.18
N ALA A 39 -32.93 17.03 -6.16
CA ALA A 39 -32.51 15.63 -6.04
C ALA A 39 -31.73 15.17 -7.27
N ASN A 40 -32.05 15.63 -8.47
CA ASN A 40 -31.24 15.29 -9.64
C ASN A 40 -29.85 15.94 -9.55
N GLU A 41 -29.75 17.23 -9.21
CA GLU A 41 -28.45 17.91 -9.10
C GLU A 41 -27.63 17.43 -7.90
N MET A 42 -28.27 17.15 -6.77
CA MET A 42 -27.65 16.63 -5.55
C MET A 42 -27.30 15.15 -5.69
N SER A 43 -28.12 14.34 -6.38
CA SER A 43 -27.76 12.97 -6.76
C SER A 43 -26.61 12.97 -7.76
N MET A 44 -26.59 13.90 -8.73
CA MET A 44 -25.43 14.06 -9.61
C MET A 44 -24.20 14.51 -8.83
N LEU A 45 -24.34 15.41 -7.85
CA LEU A 45 -23.23 15.83 -6.99
C LEU A 45 -22.77 14.70 -6.06
N GLU A 46 -23.69 13.89 -5.53
CA GLU A 46 -23.42 12.69 -4.75
C GLU A 46 -22.74 11.61 -5.60
N ASP A 47 -23.20 11.38 -6.82
CA ASP A 47 -22.54 10.48 -7.78
C ASP A 47 -21.17 11.03 -8.19
N HIS A 48 -21.03 12.34 -8.41
CA HIS A 48 -19.74 12.96 -8.72
C HIS A 48 -18.80 12.92 -7.52
N THR A 49 -19.29 13.15 -6.30
CA THR A 49 -18.48 13.06 -5.08
C THR A 49 -18.16 11.61 -4.77
N PHE A 50 -19.08 10.66 -5.00
CA PHE A 50 -18.85 9.22 -4.87
C PHE A 50 -17.85 8.73 -5.91
N THR A 51 -18.01 9.09 -7.18
CA THR A 51 -17.03 8.80 -8.26
C THR A 51 -15.68 9.43 -7.94
N ARG A 52 -15.64 10.65 -7.42
CA ARG A 52 -14.40 11.33 -7.02
C ARG A 52 -13.81 10.73 -5.73
N MET A 53 -14.64 10.19 -4.85
CA MET A 53 -14.30 9.38 -3.67
C MET A 53 -13.84 7.97 -4.04
N GLU A 54 -14.28 7.43 -5.17
CA GLU A 54 -13.87 6.13 -5.72
C GLU A 54 -12.54 6.29 -6.49
N VAL A 55 -12.40 7.39 -7.24
CA VAL A 55 -11.13 7.85 -7.82
C VAL A 55 -10.12 8.20 -6.72
N THR A 56 -10.54 8.80 -5.60
CA THR A 56 -9.68 8.95 -4.41
C THR A 56 -9.62 7.68 -3.54
N GLY A 57 -10.52 6.71 -3.73
CA GLY A 57 -10.47 5.37 -3.15
C GLY A 57 -9.37 4.52 -3.78
N ASN A 58 -9.06 4.79 -5.05
CA ASN A 58 -7.89 4.29 -5.78
C ASN A 58 -6.55 4.91 -5.32
N ASN A 59 -6.54 5.77 -4.30
CA ASN A 59 -5.29 6.28 -3.71
C ASN A 59 -4.70 5.36 -2.64
N LYS A 60 -5.40 4.30 -2.24
CA LYS A 60 -4.91 3.33 -1.26
C LYS A 60 -3.98 2.37 -1.94
N ILE A 61 -2.69 2.52 -1.68
CA ILE A 61 -1.65 1.61 -2.18
C ILE A 61 -1.03 0.95 -0.97
N THR A 62 -1.21 -0.36 -0.88
CA THR A 62 -0.66 -1.16 0.20
C THR A 62 -0.49 -2.59 -0.26
N PHE A 63 0.60 -3.22 0.13
CA PHE A 63 0.83 -4.63 -0.14
C PHE A 63 1.52 -5.29 1.05
N THR A 64 1.22 -6.58 1.21
CA THR A 64 1.92 -7.46 2.13
C THR A 64 2.08 -8.80 1.43
N VAL A 65 3.32 -9.25 1.34
CA VAL A 65 3.69 -10.49 0.67
C VAL A 65 4.65 -11.30 1.53
N ALA A 66 4.59 -12.62 1.42
CA ALA A 66 5.44 -13.54 2.16
C ALA A 66 6.14 -14.53 1.25
N MET A 67 7.35 -14.92 1.65
CA MET A 67 8.12 -15.95 0.99
C MET A 67 7.47 -17.29 1.28
N LYS A 68 7.36 -18.14 0.25
CA LYS A 68 6.73 -19.46 0.39
C LYS A 68 7.41 -20.27 1.51
N PRO A 69 6.63 -21.02 2.32
CA PRO A 69 7.19 -21.96 3.25
C PRO A 69 8.16 -22.91 2.57
N ARG A 70 9.33 -23.10 3.18
CA ARG A 70 10.34 -24.02 2.69
C ARG A 70 11.18 -24.60 3.83
N SER A 71 11.53 -25.87 3.71
CA SER A 71 12.42 -26.57 4.63
C SER A 71 13.89 -26.51 4.20
N ASP A 72 14.14 -26.28 2.92
CA ASP A 72 15.47 -26.11 2.34
C ASP A 72 15.91 -24.64 2.36
N CYS A 73 17.17 -24.40 2.01
CA CYS A 73 17.73 -23.05 1.93
C CYS A 73 17.44 -22.39 0.59
N PHE A 74 17.14 -21.08 0.63
CA PHE A 74 17.21 -20.21 -0.53
C PHE A 74 18.63 -19.64 -0.63
N GLY A 75 19.38 -20.12 -1.62
CA GLY A 75 20.82 -19.87 -1.75
C GLY A 75 21.66 -20.94 -1.03
N PRO A 76 22.99 -20.79 -1.02
CA PRO A 76 23.74 -19.68 -1.61
C PRO A 76 23.75 -19.68 -3.14
N PHE A 77 23.71 -18.48 -3.72
CA PHE A 77 23.82 -18.25 -5.16
C PHE A 77 25.14 -17.56 -5.51
N THR A 78 25.57 -17.68 -6.76
CA THR A 78 26.81 -17.03 -7.27
C THR A 78 26.62 -15.56 -7.65
N SER A 79 25.38 -15.08 -7.69
CA SER A 79 24.99 -13.69 -7.93
C SER A 79 23.93 -13.24 -6.93
N ASN A 80 23.64 -11.95 -6.88
CA ASN A 80 22.47 -11.46 -6.14
C ASN A 80 21.20 -12.01 -6.81
N VAL A 81 20.22 -12.41 -6.00
CA VAL A 81 18.96 -12.98 -6.49
C VAL A 81 17.77 -12.28 -5.83
N PRO A 82 16.84 -11.70 -6.60
CA PRO A 82 15.58 -11.20 -6.05
C PRO A 82 14.81 -12.29 -5.31
N ILE A 83 14.40 -12.01 -4.08
CA ILE A 83 13.63 -12.94 -3.25
C ILE A 83 12.19 -12.95 -3.75
N ARG A 84 11.72 -14.12 -4.19
CA ARG A 84 10.35 -14.26 -4.68
C ARG A 84 9.35 -14.47 -3.53
N TYR A 85 8.53 -13.45 -3.29
CA TYR A 85 7.38 -13.53 -2.40
C TYR A 85 6.13 -13.90 -3.21
N TYR A 86 5.67 -15.13 -3.05
CA TYR A 86 4.53 -15.70 -3.78
C TYR A 86 3.20 -15.54 -3.05
N PHE A 87 3.23 -15.53 -1.72
CA PHE A 87 2.00 -15.46 -0.94
C PHE A 87 1.60 -14.01 -0.78
N ILE A 88 0.59 -13.56 -1.51
CA ILE A 88 0.08 -12.19 -1.47
C ILE A 88 -1.11 -12.15 -0.52
N SER A 89 -0.92 -11.59 0.68
CA SER A 89 -2.02 -11.41 1.63
C SER A 89 -2.79 -10.11 1.40
N LEU A 90 -2.14 -9.10 0.85
CA LEU A 90 -2.73 -7.81 0.49
C LEU A 90 -2.00 -7.22 -0.72
N ASN A 91 -2.73 -6.64 -1.67
CA ASN A 91 -2.16 -5.90 -2.81
C ASN A 91 -3.13 -4.84 -3.35
N GLN A 92 -3.58 -3.96 -2.47
CA GLN A 92 -4.47 -2.86 -2.86
C GLN A 92 -3.71 -1.84 -3.71
N GLY A 93 -4.33 -1.40 -4.80
CA GLY A 93 -3.69 -0.55 -5.81
C GLY A 93 -2.76 -1.32 -6.77
N ASN A 94 -2.70 -2.66 -6.66
CA ASN A 94 -2.00 -3.56 -7.59
C ASN A 94 -0.54 -3.15 -7.88
N GLY A 95 0.17 -2.63 -6.88
CA GLY A 95 1.55 -2.19 -7.04
C GLY A 95 2.56 -3.34 -7.05
N TYR A 96 2.29 -4.42 -6.32
CA TYR A 96 3.17 -5.59 -6.30
C TYR A 96 2.81 -6.58 -7.42
N ASN A 97 3.83 -7.09 -8.11
CA ASN A 97 3.71 -8.11 -9.14
C ASN A 97 4.65 -9.28 -8.82
N ASP A 98 4.08 -10.48 -8.63
CA ASP A 98 4.81 -11.69 -8.24
C ASP A 98 5.65 -12.29 -9.38
N ALA A 99 5.15 -12.21 -10.62
CA ALA A 99 5.90 -12.65 -11.80
C ALA A 99 7.19 -11.84 -11.98
N LEU A 100 7.13 -10.53 -11.72
CA LEU A 100 8.27 -9.61 -11.78
C LEU A 100 9.04 -9.52 -10.44
N VAL A 101 8.52 -10.12 -9.37
CA VAL A 101 9.13 -10.09 -8.03
C VAL A 101 9.35 -8.66 -7.51
N THR A 102 8.48 -7.73 -7.91
CA THR A 102 8.74 -6.29 -7.79
C THR A 102 7.47 -5.53 -7.45
N PHE A 103 7.59 -4.59 -6.51
CA PHE A 103 6.63 -3.50 -6.34
C PHE A 103 6.97 -2.37 -7.30
N THR A 104 6.02 -1.98 -8.15
CA THR A 104 6.13 -0.82 -9.03
C THR A 104 5.22 0.28 -8.50
N ALA A 105 5.78 1.44 -8.15
CA ALA A 105 5.02 2.55 -7.59
C ALA A 105 3.93 3.03 -8.56
N PRO A 106 2.64 2.84 -8.25
CA PRO A 106 1.55 3.24 -9.15
C PRO A 106 1.44 4.76 -9.33
N ARG A 107 2.00 5.54 -8.39
CA ARG A 107 1.98 7.01 -8.37
C ARG A 107 3.18 7.57 -7.61
N ALA A 108 3.43 8.86 -7.78
CA ALA A 108 4.46 9.56 -7.02
C ALA A 108 4.00 9.83 -5.57
N GLY A 109 4.91 9.68 -4.62
CA GLY A 109 4.61 9.89 -3.20
C GLY A 109 5.70 9.39 -2.25
N LEU A 110 5.43 9.56 -0.96
CA LEU A 110 6.26 8.97 0.09
C LEU A 110 5.71 7.60 0.47
N TYR A 111 6.54 6.57 0.38
CA TYR A 111 6.18 5.19 0.70
C TYR A 111 6.95 4.70 1.92
N SER A 112 6.29 3.89 2.75
CA SER A 112 6.93 3.10 3.79
C SER A 112 7.11 1.68 3.29
N PHE A 113 8.31 1.13 3.41
CA PHE A 113 8.62 -0.27 3.09
C PHE A 113 9.19 -0.95 4.31
N SER A 114 8.81 -2.21 4.54
CA SER A 114 9.36 -3.05 5.60
C SER A 114 9.66 -4.44 5.06
N PHE A 115 10.81 -4.99 5.39
CA PHE A 115 11.16 -6.36 5.02
C PHE A 115 11.88 -7.06 6.17
N THR A 116 11.63 -8.36 6.28
CA THR A 116 12.22 -9.24 7.28
C THR A 116 13.11 -10.28 6.59
N ALA A 117 14.33 -10.41 7.08
CA ALA A 117 15.19 -11.55 6.81
C ALA A 117 15.17 -12.45 8.04
N TYR A 118 14.63 -13.65 7.89
CA TYR A 118 14.63 -14.71 8.88
C TYR A 118 15.38 -15.91 8.29
N SER A 119 16.27 -16.50 9.08
CA SER A 119 16.94 -17.73 8.70
C SER A 119 17.15 -18.61 9.92
N ASN A 120 16.89 -19.91 9.74
CA ASN A 120 17.20 -20.94 10.72
C ASN A 120 17.98 -22.08 10.04
N VAL A 121 19.23 -22.29 10.43
CA VAL A 121 20.11 -23.34 9.89
C VAL A 121 19.92 -24.69 10.59
N GLY A 122 19.21 -24.73 11.71
CA GLY A 122 18.74 -25.96 12.38
C GLY A 122 19.81 -26.86 12.99
N VAL A 123 21.09 -26.55 12.82
CA VAL A 123 22.23 -27.32 13.31
C VAL A 123 23.19 -26.37 14.03
N ASP A 124 23.51 -26.70 15.28
CA ASP A 124 24.45 -25.91 16.08
C ASP A 124 25.82 -25.81 15.39
N CYS A 125 26.47 -24.66 15.54
CA CYS A 125 27.76 -24.31 14.93
C CYS A 125 27.75 -24.18 13.38
N GLU A 126 26.63 -24.41 12.69
CA GLU A 126 26.52 -23.97 11.29
C GLU A 126 26.53 -22.45 11.20
N ARG A 127 27.10 -21.93 10.12
CA ARG A 127 27.23 -20.48 9.94
C ARG A 127 25.91 -19.90 9.47
N LEU A 128 25.26 -19.13 10.34
CA LEU A 128 24.12 -18.30 9.99
C LEU A 128 24.61 -17.08 9.23
N TYR A 129 24.42 -17.08 7.91
CA TYR A 129 25.02 -16.06 7.05
C TYR A 129 24.06 -15.56 5.97
N HIS A 130 23.37 -14.47 6.30
CA HIS A 130 22.46 -13.81 5.38
C HIS A 130 22.79 -12.34 5.19
N LYS A 131 22.48 -11.82 4.01
CA LYS A 131 22.44 -10.38 3.74
C LYS A 131 21.35 -10.11 2.72
N VAL A 132 20.34 -9.37 3.16
CA VAL A 132 19.14 -9.07 2.39
C VAL A 132 19.05 -7.56 2.20
N GLN A 133 18.76 -7.14 0.98
CA GLN A 133 18.78 -5.74 0.57
C GLN A 133 17.46 -5.33 -0.05
N LEU A 134 16.96 -4.17 0.35
CA LEU A 134 15.87 -3.48 -0.33
C LEU A 134 16.46 -2.61 -1.44
N MET A 135 16.01 -2.84 -2.66
CA MET A 135 16.51 -2.20 -3.87
C MET A 135 15.51 -1.17 -4.39
N LYS A 136 16.00 -0.04 -4.89
CA LYS A 136 15.27 0.97 -5.67
C LYS A 136 15.95 1.11 -7.01
N ASN A 137 15.30 0.75 -8.12
CA ASN A 137 15.88 0.93 -9.47
C ASN A 137 17.37 0.51 -9.54
N ASN A 138 17.72 -0.62 -8.93
CA ASN A 138 19.08 -1.19 -8.84
C ASN A 138 20.05 -0.53 -7.83
N GLU A 139 19.59 0.44 -7.04
CA GLU A 139 20.34 1.04 -5.93
C GLU A 139 19.90 0.45 -4.58
N VAL A 140 20.86 0.23 -3.68
CA VAL A 140 20.58 -0.25 -2.32
C VAL A 140 20.00 0.89 -1.48
N VAL A 141 18.81 0.67 -0.92
CA VAL A 141 18.15 1.64 -0.02
C VAL A 141 18.36 1.28 1.44
N ALA A 142 18.23 0.00 1.77
CA ALA A 142 18.37 -0.52 3.11
C ALA A 142 18.87 -1.96 3.05
N SER A 143 19.49 -2.43 4.12
CA SER A 143 19.93 -3.82 4.22
C SER A 143 19.86 -4.31 5.66
N VAL A 144 19.71 -5.62 5.81
CA VAL A 144 19.97 -6.35 7.04
C VAL A 144 20.95 -7.46 6.73
N TRP A 145 21.78 -7.82 7.70
CA TRP A 145 22.76 -8.89 7.54
C TRP A 145 23.04 -9.55 8.87
N GLU A 146 23.52 -10.79 8.78
CA GLU A 146 23.94 -11.61 9.92
C GLU A 146 25.16 -12.41 9.50
N ASP A 147 26.05 -12.69 10.45
CA ASP A 147 27.25 -13.51 10.27
C ASP A 147 27.69 -14.08 11.62
N ASN A 148 27.02 -15.15 12.05
CA ASN A 148 27.33 -15.79 13.32
C ASN A 148 27.39 -17.32 13.21
N ARG A 149 27.81 -17.95 14.32
CA ARG A 149 27.84 -19.40 14.56
C ARG A 149 27.41 -19.76 15.99
N GLU A 150 26.89 -18.79 16.74
CA GLU A 150 26.63 -18.93 18.18
C GLU A 150 25.23 -19.48 18.45
N ASP A 151 24.31 -19.25 17.52
CA ASP A 151 22.97 -19.83 17.50
C ASP A 151 22.63 -20.36 16.10
N THR A 152 21.40 -20.82 15.95
CA THR A 152 20.91 -21.44 14.72
C THR A 152 19.86 -20.61 14.02
N GLU A 153 19.35 -19.55 14.65
CA GLU A 153 18.20 -18.80 14.20
C GLU A 153 18.36 -17.31 14.51
N ASP A 154 18.19 -16.47 13.48
CA ASP A 154 18.05 -15.04 13.65
C ASP A 154 16.98 -14.44 12.73
N SER A 155 16.52 -13.28 13.16
CA SER A 155 15.60 -12.44 12.39
C SER A 155 15.98 -10.98 12.51
N ALA A 156 16.05 -10.31 11.36
CA ALA A 156 16.24 -8.86 11.29
C ALA A 156 15.19 -8.23 10.38
N THR A 157 14.55 -7.17 10.88
CA THR A 157 13.56 -6.39 10.12
C THR A 157 14.02 -4.96 9.99
N HIS A 158 13.94 -4.39 8.78
CA HIS A 158 14.24 -2.98 8.53
C HIS A 158 13.04 -2.33 7.86
N SER A 159 12.68 -1.14 8.35
CA SER A 159 11.63 -0.29 7.78
C SER A 159 12.19 1.05 7.35
N VAL A 160 11.81 1.54 6.17
CA VAL A 160 12.35 2.78 5.59
C VAL A 160 11.28 3.57 4.86
N LEU A 161 11.35 4.90 4.97
CA LEU A 161 10.54 5.84 4.19
C LEU A 161 11.31 6.28 2.94
N VAL A 162 10.69 6.15 1.77
CA VAL A 162 11.35 6.44 0.50
C VAL A 162 10.41 7.22 -0.43
N SER A 163 10.93 8.34 -0.94
CA SER A 163 10.27 9.10 -2.01
C SER A 163 10.34 8.32 -3.33
N ARG A 164 9.19 8.16 -3.97
CA ARG A 164 9.03 7.40 -5.22
C ARG A 164 8.39 8.26 -6.30
N ARG A 165 8.84 8.05 -7.52
CA ARG A 165 8.15 8.49 -8.74
C ARG A 165 7.24 7.37 -9.22
N GLN A 166 6.23 7.71 -10.01
CA GLN A 166 5.44 6.70 -10.70
C GLN A 166 6.35 5.83 -11.58
N GLY A 167 6.21 4.52 -11.48
CA GLY A 167 7.03 3.56 -12.21
C GLY A 167 8.34 3.14 -11.52
N ASP A 168 8.72 3.78 -10.40
CA ASP A 168 9.88 3.32 -9.61
C ASP A 168 9.67 1.88 -9.15
N LYS A 169 10.72 1.07 -9.28
CA LYS A 169 10.71 -0.36 -8.94
C LYS A 169 11.40 -0.58 -7.59
N VAL A 170 10.76 -1.39 -6.76
CA VAL A 170 11.22 -1.78 -5.43
C VAL A 170 11.13 -3.27 -5.28
N TYR A 171 12.23 -3.91 -4.93
CA TYR A 171 12.28 -5.34 -4.72
C TYR A 171 13.29 -5.65 -3.62
N VAL A 172 13.26 -6.87 -3.12
CA VAL A 172 14.19 -7.34 -2.09
C VAL A 172 15.06 -8.42 -2.72
N GLU A 173 16.38 -8.38 -2.48
CA GLU A 173 17.32 -9.37 -2.99
C GLU A 173 18.19 -9.98 -1.89
N LEU A 174 18.59 -11.22 -2.10
CA LEU A 174 19.60 -11.92 -1.32
C LEU A 174 20.96 -11.73 -1.99
N LEU A 175 21.96 -11.28 -1.23
CA LEU A 175 23.31 -11.07 -1.73
C LEU A 175 23.99 -12.41 -2.11
N SER A 176 24.85 -12.41 -3.12
CA SER A 176 25.64 -13.58 -3.51
C SER A 176 26.38 -14.23 -2.33
N GLY A 177 26.42 -15.56 -2.28
CA GLY A 177 27.09 -16.32 -1.23
C GLY A 177 26.41 -16.24 0.14
N ARG A 178 25.12 -15.89 0.19
CA ARG A 178 24.28 -15.87 1.39
C ARG A 178 23.10 -16.81 1.24
N SER A 179 22.52 -17.25 2.35
CA SER A 179 21.37 -18.15 2.35
C SER A 179 20.31 -17.74 3.37
N LEU A 180 19.04 -17.99 3.05
CA LEU A 180 17.93 -17.96 4.00
C LEU A 180 17.36 -19.38 4.13
N CYS A 181 17.47 -19.96 5.31
CA CYS A 181 17.08 -21.35 5.58
C CYS A 181 15.88 -21.41 6.53
N GLY A 182 15.20 -22.56 6.58
CA GLY A 182 14.22 -22.85 7.62
C GLY A 182 12.98 -21.94 7.66
N ASN A 183 12.63 -21.27 6.54
CA ASN A 183 11.43 -20.43 6.45
C ASN A 183 10.14 -21.29 6.44
N THR A 184 9.81 -21.95 7.54
CA THR A 184 8.69 -22.91 7.62
C THR A 184 7.34 -22.25 7.92
N LYS A 185 7.34 -21.03 8.47
CA LYS A 185 6.12 -20.30 8.89
C LYS A 185 5.98 -18.92 8.27
N GLU A 186 6.50 -18.73 7.04
CA GLU A 186 6.36 -17.46 6.29
C GLU A 186 6.93 -16.24 7.04
N PHE A 187 8.02 -16.45 7.78
CA PHE A 187 8.66 -15.41 8.59
C PHE A 187 9.28 -14.31 7.74
N ASN A 188 9.77 -14.67 6.54
CA ASN A 188 10.30 -13.70 5.58
C ASN A 188 9.13 -12.99 4.88
N ARG A 189 8.89 -11.73 5.24
CA ARG A 189 7.85 -10.87 4.67
C ARG A 189 8.43 -9.62 4.04
N PHE A 190 7.69 -9.09 3.06
CA PHE A 190 7.92 -7.78 2.47
C PHE A 190 6.57 -7.07 2.39
N SER A 191 6.52 -5.84 2.90
CA SER A 191 5.32 -5.03 2.89
C SER A 191 5.65 -3.58 2.57
N GLY A 192 4.63 -2.85 2.16
CA GLY A 192 4.75 -1.42 2.00
C GLY A 192 3.43 -0.75 1.70
N TYR A 193 3.38 0.56 1.94
CA TYR A 193 2.18 1.36 1.72
C TYR A 193 2.54 2.81 1.39
N LEU A 194 1.64 3.47 0.67
CA LEU A 194 1.70 4.90 0.41
C LEU A 194 1.34 5.65 1.69
N VAL A 195 2.25 6.50 2.17
CA VAL A 195 2.02 7.37 3.33
C VAL A 195 1.20 8.59 2.90
N TYR A 196 1.66 9.28 1.85
CA TYR A 196 0.87 10.29 1.16
C TYR A 196 1.41 10.49 -0.27
N PRO A 197 0.53 10.82 -1.22
CA PRO A 197 0.95 11.14 -2.58
C PRO A 197 1.57 12.53 -2.66
N PHE A 198 2.46 12.71 -3.64
CA PHE A 198 2.86 14.05 -4.04
C PHE A 198 1.84 14.61 -5.03
N THR A 199 1.44 15.86 -4.84
CA THR A 199 0.66 16.60 -5.83
C THR A 199 1.57 16.86 -7.03
N GLN A 200 1.11 16.52 -8.24
CA GLN A 200 1.74 17.07 -9.45
C GLN A 200 1.38 18.56 -9.47
N GLU A 201 2.38 19.42 -9.37
CA GLU A 201 2.26 20.84 -9.72
C GLU A 201 2.17 21.01 -11.24
#